data_AF-A0A516H9A0-F1
#
_entry.id   AF-A0A516H9A0-F1
#
_cell.length_a   1.000
_cell.length_b   1.000
_cell.length_c   1.000
_cell.angle_alpha   90.00
_cell.angle_beta   90.00
_cell.angle_gamma   90.00
#
_symmetry.space_group_name_H-M   'P 1'
#
loop_
_entity.id
_entity.type
_entity.pdbx_description
1 polymer ?
#
loop_
_entity_poly.entity_id
_entity_poly.type
_entity_poly.pdbx_seq_one_letter_code
_entity_poly.pdbx_strand_id
1 'polypeptide(L)'
;MSSESLTIARIDGENVQLNGELTRKSIIGNQNKNFLEILASNQQRVDLKALNKVDTAGLSWLLALVELATKKQIVISYSNPPAELVKLARLSRVEQLLPIKDN
;
A
#
# COMPACT_ATOMS: atom_id res chain seq x y z
N MET A 1 -24.84 1.68 -3.73
CA MET A 1 -23.84 0.62 -3.92
C MET A 1 -22.50 1.24 -3.62
N SER A 2 -21.98 1.04 -2.41
CA SER A 2 -20.65 1.52 -2.02
C SER A 2 -19.61 0.65 -2.72
N SER A 3 -18.88 1.21 -3.67
CA SER A 3 -17.84 0.49 -4.41
C SER A 3 -16.70 0.10 -3.46
N GLU A 4 -16.55 -1.20 -3.18
CA GLU A 4 -15.40 -1.81 -2.50
C GLU A 4 -14.13 -1.72 -3.39
N SER A 5 -13.68 -0.50 -3.73
CA SER A 5 -12.60 -0.27 -4.70
C SER A 5 -11.41 0.43 -4.08
N LEU A 6 -10.21 -0.09 -4.36
CA LEU A 6 -8.96 0.63 -4.12
C LEU A 6 -8.82 1.71 -5.20
N THR A 7 -8.57 2.95 -4.78
CA THR A 7 -8.21 4.04 -5.69
C THR A 7 -6.91 4.69 -5.23
N ILE A 8 -6.13 5.18 -6.19
CA ILE A 8 -4.84 5.81 -5.95
C ILE A 8 -5.00 7.28 -6.29
N ALA A 9 -4.77 8.16 -5.32
CA ALA A 9 -4.75 9.60 -5.54
C ALA A 9 -3.31 10.08 -5.55
N ARG A 10 -2.85 10.62 -6.68
CA ARG A 10 -1.52 11.22 -6.79
C ARG A 10 -1.57 12.67 -6.30
N ILE A 11 -0.82 12.96 -5.25
CA ILE A 11 -0.71 14.30 -4.69
C ILE A 11 0.37 15.09 -5.43
N ASP A 12 1.52 14.45 -5.68
CA ASP A 12 2.60 14.99 -6.49
C ASP A 12 3.47 13.86 -7.10
N GLY A 13 4.70 14.17 -7.53
CA GLY A 13 5.62 13.19 -8.12
C GLY A 13 6.01 12.04 -7.19
N GLU A 14 6.12 12.29 -5.88
CA GLU A 14 6.61 11.33 -4.89
C GLU A 14 5.56 10.93 -3.86
N ASN A 15 4.43 11.63 -3.78
CA ASN A 15 3.39 11.39 -2.77
C ASN A 15 2.11 10.86 -3.43
N VAL A 16 1.67 9.69 -2.96
CA VAL A 16 0.38 9.10 -3.34
C VAL A 16 -0.39 8.70 -2.09
N GLN A 17 -1.72 8.72 -2.18
CA GLN A 17 -2.62 8.25 -1.13
C GLN A 17 -3.44 7.06 -1.64
N LEU A 18 -3.52 6.01 -0.84
CA LEU A 18 -4.42 4.88 -1.10
C LEU A 18 -5.75 5.13 -0.40
N ASN A 19 -6.84 5.07 -1.17
CA ASN A 19 -8.18 5.35 -0.69
C ASN A 19 -9.08 4.12 -0.87
N GLY A 20 -9.98 3.90 0.10
CA GLY A 20 -10.98 2.84 0.05
C GLY A 20 -10.54 1.57 0.77
N GLU A 21 -10.71 0.42 0.12
CA GLU A 21 -10.39 -0.88 0.73
C GLU A 21 -9.12 -1.47 0.14
N LEU A 22 -8.29 -2.10 0.97
CA LEU A 22 -7.17 -2.93 0.55
C LEU A 22 -7.42 -4.38 0.96
N THR A 23 -8.27 -5.05 0.20
CA THR A 23 -8.70 -6.43 0.44
C THR A 23 -8.49 -7.27 -0.80
N ARG A 24 -8.61 -8.60 -0.69
CA ARG A 24 -8.56 -9.48 -1.88
C ARG A 24 -9.51 -9.01 -2.99
N LYS A 25 -10.72 -8.57 -2.65
CA LYS A 25 -11.73 -8.15 -3.62
C LYS A 25 -11.33 -6.86 -4.35
N SER A 26 -10.78 -5.89 -3.62
CA SER A 26 -10.48 -4.57 -4.19
C SER A 26 -9.22 -4.55 -5.07
N ILE A 27 -8.31 -5.53 -4.91
CA ILE A 27 -7.03 -5.59 -5.64
C ILE A 27 -7.05 -6.53 -6.85
N ILE A 28 -7.98 -7.48 -6.94
CA ILE A 28 -8.01 -8.46 -8.04
C ILE A 28 -8.13 -7.76 -9.40
N GLY A 29 -7.35 -8.21 -10.37
CA GLY A 29 -7.37 -7.72 -11.76
C GLY A 29 -6.64 -6.39 -12.00
N ASN A 30 -6.28 -5.63 -10.94
CA ASN A 30 -5.70 -4.28 -11.09
C ASN A 30 -4.26 -4.16 -10.53
N GLN A 31 -3.67 -5.25 -10.05
CA GLN A 31 -2.39 -5.24 -9.32
C GLN A 31 -1.25 -4.57 -10.11
N ASN A 32 -1.00 -5.01 -11.34
CA ASN A 32 0.07 -4.46 -12.17
C ASN A 32 -0.12 -2.97 -12.47
N LYS A 33 -1.36 -2.58 -12.81
CA LYS A 33 -1.71 -1.18 -13.07
C LYS A 33 -1.45 -0.32 -11.83
N ASN A 34 -1.95 -0.75 -10.68
CA ASN A 34 -1.83 -0.04 -9.42
C ASN A 34 -0.36 0.09 -8.99
N PHE A 35 0.45 -0.95 -9.18
CA PHE A 35 1.88 -0.90 -8.88
C PHE A 35 2.63 0.09 -9.76
N LEU A 36 2.34 0.15 -11.06
CA LEU A 36 2.94 1.15 -11.95
C LEU A 36 2.48 2.56 -11.61
N GLU A 37 1.20 2.73 -11.27
CA GLU A 37 0.63 4.02 -10.89
C GLU A 37 1.22 4.54 -9.58
N ILE A 38 1.55 3.66 -8.63
CA ILE A 38 2.22 4.03 -7.39
C ILE A 38 3.70 4.30 -7.63
N LEU A 39 4.44 3.39 -8.27
CA LEU A 39 5.89 3.44 -8.43
C LEU A 39 6.34 4.30 -9.63
N ALA A 40 5.89 5.56 -9.69
CA ALA A 40 6.15 6.45 -10.82
C ALA A 40 7.42 7.32 -10.68
N SER A 41 8.08 7.30 -9.52
CA SER A 41 9.31 8.06 -9.22
C SER A 41 10.35 7.15 -8.55
N ASN A 42 11.61 7.61 -8.48
CA ASN A 42 12.69 6.93 -7.77
C ASN A 42 12.47 6.90 -6.25
N GLN A 43 11.59 7.77 -5.74
CA GLN A 43 11.14 7.77 -4.36
C GLN A 43 9.62 7.89 -4.30
N GLN A 44 8.99 7.04 -3.49
CA GLN A 44 7.54 7.00 -3.32
C GLN A 44 7.14 6.94 -1.83
N ARG A 45 6.43 7.95 -1.39
CA ARG A 45 5.73 7.99 -0.10
C ARG A 45 4.26 7.66 -0.34
N VAL A 46 3.77 6.68 0.40
CA VAL A 46 2.41 6.17 0.25
C VAL A 46 1.66 6.41 1.56
N ASP A 47 0.65 7.26 1.51
CA ASP A 47 -0.25 7.52 2.63
C ASP A 47 -1.38 6.49 2.66
N LEU A 48 -1.55 5.82 3.80
CA LEU A 48 -2.55 4.78 4.03
C LEU A 48 -3.74 5.28 4.85
N LYS A 49 -3.78 6.57 5.23
CA LYS A 49 -4.80 7.14 6.13
C LYS A 49 -6.23 6.96 5.64
N ALA A 50 -6.44 6.99 4.33
CA ALA A 50 -7.77 6.90 3.72
C ALA A 50 -8.20 5.45 3.40
N LEU A 51 -7.45 4.46 3.88
CA LEU A 51 -7.90 3.08 3.89
C LEU A 51 -8.89 2.85 5.03
N ASN A 52 -10.09 2.36 4.70
CA ASN A 52 -11.14 2.07 5.67
C ASN A 52 -11.24 0.57 6.02
N LYS A 53 -10.53 -0.30 5.29
CA LYS A 53 -10.49 -1.75 5.52
C LYS A 53 -9.24 -2.38 4.93
N VAL A 54 -8.62 -3.30 5.66
CA VAL A 54 -7.45 -4.06 5.20
C VAL A 54 -7.58 -5.51 5.66
N ASP A 55 -7.27 -6.47 4.78
CA ASP A 55 -7.19 -7.90 5.13
C ASP A 55 -5.77 -8.46 4.90
N THR A 56 -5.60 -9.76 5.12
CA THR A 56 -4.31 -10.44 4.89
C THR A 56 -3.83 -10.34 3.45
N ALA A 57 -4.72 -10.35 2.46
CA ALA A 57 -4.33 -10.17 1.05
C ALA A 57 -3.88 -8.73 0.78
N GLY A 58 -4.48 -7.75 1.44
CA GLY A 58 -4.01 -6.37 1.42
C GLY A 58 -2.61 -6.19 2.01
N LEU A 59 -2.34 -6.84 3.15
CA LEU A 59 -0.99 -6.89 3.72
C LEU A 59 0.02 -7.52 2.74
N SER A 60 -0.29 -8.69 2.18
CA SER A 60 0.57 -9.34 1.17
C SER A 60 0.79 -8.48 -0.06
N TRP A 61 -0.22 -7.70 -0.46
CA TRP A 61 -0.13 -6.78 -1.59
C TRP A 61 0.85 -5.63 -1.33
N LEU A 62 0.87 -5.06 -0.12
CA LEU A 62 1.88 -4.06 0.27
C LEU A 62 3.29 -4.66 0.29
N LEU A 63 3.46 -5.87 0.81
CA LEU A 63 4.76 -6.55 0.80
C LEU A 63 5.26 -6.80 -0.63
N ALA A 64 4.38 -7.23 -1.54
CA ALA A 64 4.72 -7.39 -2.95
C ALA A 64 5.09 -6.05 -3.63
N LEU A 65 4.44 -4.95 -3.23
CA LEU A 65 4.79 -3.62 -3.69
C LEU A 65 6.20 -3.19 -3.23
N VAL A 66 6.56 -3.48 -1.96
CA VAL A 66 7.92 -3.26 -1.44
C VAL A 66 8.95 -4.10 -2.20
N GLU A 67 8.65 -5.36 -2.46
CA GLU A 67 9.53 -6.26 -3.21
C GLU A 67 9.77 -5.74 -4.64
N LEU A 68 8.70 -5.29 -5.31
CA LEU A 68 8.81 -4.73 -6.66
C LEU A 68 9.59 -3.41 -6.67
N ALA A 69 9.34 -2.51 -5.72
CA ALA A 69 10.09 -1.27 -5.57
C ALA A 69 11.59 -1.54 -5.38
N THR A 70 11.92 -2.50 -4.51
CA THR A 70 13.30 -2.94 -4.26
C THR A 70 13.96 -3.46 -5.54
N LYS A 71 13.28 -4.33 -6.31
CA LYS A 71 13.78 -4.84 -7.60
C LYS A 71 14.02 -3.73 -8.62
N LYS A 72 13.26 -2.64 -8.54
CA LYS A 72 13.37 -1.45 -9.42
C LYS A 72 14.26 -0.35 -8.87
N GLN A 73 14.92 -0.57 -7.72
CA GLN A 73 15.72 0.46 -7.03
C GLN A 73 14.94 1.73 -6.68
N ILE A 74 13.64 1.59 -6.41
CA ILE A 74 12.75 2.67 -5.98
C ILE A 74 12.65 2.65 -4.45
N VAL A 75 12.91 3.79 -3.81
CA VAL A 75 12.74 3.94 -2.36
C VAL A 75 11.25 4.11 -2.05
N ILE A 76 10.65 3.16 -1.33
CA ILE A 76 9.24 3.25 -0.91
C ILE A 76 9.11 3.38 0.60
N SER A 77 8.12 4.14 1.07
CA SER A 77 7.73 4.20 2.48
C SER A 77 6.23 4.34 2.66
N TYR A 78 5.72 3.80 3.77
CA TYR A 78 4.32 3.89 4.17
C TYR A 78 4.16 4.87 5.33
N SER A 79 3.07 5.63 5.33
CA SER A 79 2.68 6.51 6.44
C SER A 79 1.22 6.27 6.82
N ASN A 80 0.87 6.62 8.06
CA ASN A 80 -0.48 6.49 8.62
C ASN A 80 -1.12 5.09 8.44
N PRO A 81 -0.43 4.00 8.80
CA PRO A 81 -0.99 2.65 8.64
C PRO A 81 -2.23 2.48 9.52
N PRO A 82 -3.33 1.89 8.99
CA PRO A 82 -4.47 1.50 9.81
C PRO A 82 -4.06 0.53 10.92
N ALA A 83 -4.66 0.64 12.11
CA ALA A 83 -4.34 -0.22 13.24
C ALA A 83 -4.51 -1.72 12.93
N GLU A 84 -5.48 -2.06 12.08
CA GLU A 84 -5.71 -3.43 11.59
C GLU A 84 -4.53 -3.95 10.76
N LEU A 85 -3.95 -3.12 9.86
CA LEU A 85 -2.76 -3.48 9.09
C LEU A 85 -1.56 -3.74 10.02
N VAL A 86 -1.34 -2.88 11.01
CA VAL A 86 -0.25 -3.06 12.01
C VAL A 86 -0.46 -4.36 12.80
N LYS A 87 -1.70 -4.66 13.19
CA LYS A 87 -2.06 -5.90 13.89
C LYS A 87 -1.79 -7.13 13.01
N LEU A 88 -2.22 -7.11 11.76
CA LEU A 88 -1.96 -8.20 10.81
C LEU A 88 -0.47 -8.43 10.61
N ALA A 89 0.31 -7.36 10.41
CA ALA A 89 1.75 -7.46 10.23
C ALA A 89 2.44 -8.12 11.43
N ARG A 90 2.08 -7.72 12.66
CA ARG A 90 2.61 -8.31 13.91
C ARG A 90 2.22 -9.78 14.09
N LEU A 91 0.95 -10.13 13.85
CA LEU A 91 0.48 -11.52 13.95
C LEU A 91 1.18 -12.43 12.93
N SER A 92 1.50 -11.89 11.76
CA SER A 92 2.24 -12.57 10.70
C SER A 92 3.77 -12.48 10.85
N ARG A 93 4.29 -11.72 11.83
CA ARG A 93 5.73 -11.47 12.06
C ARG A 93 6.47 -10.86 10.86
N VAL A 94 5.78 -9.97 10.13
CA VAL A 94 6.29 -9.32 8.91
C VAL A 94 6.38 -7.79 9.05
N GLU A 95 6.18 -7.25 10.25
CA GLU A 95 6.21 -5.81 10.51
C GLU A 95 7.53 -5.14 10.08
N GLN A 96 8.65 -5.86 10.16
CA GLN A 96 9.97 -5.36 9.73
C GLN A 96 10.12 -5.26 8.21
N LEU A 97 9.25 -5.92 7.45
CA LEU A 97 9.24 -5.89 5.98
C LEU A 97 8.44 -4.69 5.43
N LEU A 98 7.68 -4.00 6.28
CA LEU A 98 6.95 -2.80 5.90
C LEU A 98 7.77 -1.57 6.26
N PRO A 99 8.22 -0.75 5.29
CA PRO A 99 8.96 0.48 5.54
C PRO A 99 8.03 1.61 6.04
N ILE A 100 7.44 1.40 7.22
CA ILE A 100 6.58 2.39 7.88
C ILE A 100 7.47 3.48 8.47
N LYS A 101 7.20 4.73 8.11
CA LYS A 101 7.82 5.90 8.74
C LYS A 101 6.82 6.54 9.69
N ASP A 102 7.25 6.74 10.93
CA ASP A 102 6.56 7.63 11.85
C ASP A 102 6.72 9.06 11.34
N ASN A 103 5.62 9.80 11.28
CA ASN A 103 5.62 11.23 10.94
C ASN A 103 6.16 12.07 12.09
#